data_AF-A0A0B4GA19-F1
#
_entry.id   AF-A0A0B4GA19-F1
#
_cell.length_a   1.000
_cell.length_b   1.000
_cell.length_c   1.000
_cell.angle_alpha   90.00
_cell.angle_beta   90.00
_cell.angle_gamma   90.00
#
_symmetry.space_group_name_H-M   'P 1'
#
loop_
_entity.id
_entity.type
_entity.pdbx_description
1 polymer ?
#
loop_
_entity_poly.entity_id
_entity_poly.type
_entity_poly.pdbx_seq_one_letter_code
_entity_poly.pdbx_strand_id
1 'polypeptide(L)'
;MAQDMPPRGGYEPVQYKRNLPAKGFRPGILLLGVGAVMGFGWYKLIGGIREANELAREKMWARINLIPLLQAEEDRDQVRRYWADQKREKELLGENTKVYNNESRFVRPTFAVSPAPSK
;
A
#
# COMPACT_ATOMS: atom_id res chain seq x y z
N MET A 1 -87.91 14.42 -3.44
CA MET A 1 -86.45 14.43 -3.70
C MET A 1 -86.15 13.14 -4.45
N ALA A 2 -85.56 13.20 -5.64
CA ALA A 2 -85.27 12.00 -6.44
C ALA A 2 -84.12 11.22 -5.78
N GLN A 3 -84.32 9.93 -5.54
CA GLN A 3 -83.32 9.05 -4.94
C GLN A 3 -82.32 8.61 -6.02
N ASP A 4 -81.03 8.81 -5.76
CA ASP A 4 -79.98 8.34 -6.67
C ASP A 4 -79.91 6.82 -6.63
N MET A 5 -79.99 6.19 -7.80
CA MET A 5 -80.11 4.74 -7.94
C MET A 5 -78.95 4.22 -8.80
N PRO A 6 -78.44 3.01 -8.52
CA PRO A 6 -77.36 2.44 -9.31
C PRO A 6 -77.79 2.23 -10.77
N PRO A 7 -76.85 2.25 -11.72
CA PRO A 7 -77.15 1.95 -13.12
C PRO A 7 -77.83 0.58 -13.26
N ARG A 8 -78.78 0.43 -14.21
CA ARG A 8 -79.52 -0.84 -14.43
C ARG A 8 -78.61 -2.06 -14.68
N GLY A 9 -77.35 -1.86 -15.09
CA GLY A 9 -76.33 -2.89 -15.29
C GLY A 9 -75.25 -2.98 -14.20
N GLY A 10 -75.36 -2.19 -13.12
CA GLY A 10 -74.32 -2.10 -12.09
C GLY A 10 -73.07 -1.34 -12.54
N TYR A 11 -72.07 -1.29 -11.66
CA TYR A 11 -70.73 -0.75 -11.96
C TYR A 11 -69.78 -1.88 -12.38
N GLU A 12 -68.79 -1.55 -13.19
CA GLU A 12 -67.70 -2.49 -13.49
C GLU A 12 -66.94 -2.90 -12.22
N PRO A 13 -66.43 -4.14 -12.16
CA PRO A 13 -65.71 -4.61 -11.00
C PRO A 13 -64.39 -3.84 -10.82
N VAL A 14 -64.31 -3.06 -9.76
CA VAL A 14 -63.08 -2.37 -9.36
C VAL A 14 -62.08 -3.38 -8.82
N GLN A 15 -60.85 -3.35 -9.33
CA GLN A 15 -59.77 -4.21 -8.84
C GLN A 15 -59.32 -3.76 -7.44
N TYR A 16 -59.88 -4.38 -6.40
CA TYR A 16 -59.54 -4.13 -5.00
C TYR A 16 -58.32 -4.93 -4.50
N LYS A 17 -57.83 -5.89 -5.30
CA LYS A 17 -56.70 -6.77 -4.96
C LYS A 17 -55.36 -6.13 -5.33
N ARG A 18 -54.33 -6.42 -4.52
CA ARG A 18 -52.95 -5.97 -4.78
C ARG A 18 -52.41 -6.56 -6.10
N ASN A 19 -52.08 -5.68 -7.05
CA ASN A 19 -51.48 -6.04 -8.34
C ASN A 19 -49.98 -5.72 -8.37
N LEU A 20 -49.17 -6.45 -7.60
CA LEU A 20 -47.72 -6.28 -7.59
C LEU A 20 -47.06 -7.49 -8.27
N PRO A 21 -46.68 -7.40 -9.56
CA PRO A 21 -45.95 -8.46 -10.22
C PRO A 21 -44.53 -8.58 -9.65
N ALA A 22 -44.12 -9.78 -9.28
CA ALA A 22 -42.73 -10.06 -8.92
C ALA A 22 -41.86 -10.00 -10.18
N LYS A 23 -41.30 -8.83 -10.46
CA LYS A 23 -40.40 -8.59 -11.59
C LYS A 23 -38.95 -8.90 -11.18
N GLY A 24 -38.22 -9.61 -12.04
CA GLY A 24 -36.80 -9.90 -11.86
C GLY A 24 -36.41 -11.29 -12.34
N PHE A 25 -35.10 -11.54 -12.38
CA PHE A 25 -34.56 -12.86 -12.65
C PHE A 25 -34.64 -13.75 -11.41
N ARG A 26 -34.70 -15.07 -11.63
CA ARG A 26 -34.67 -16.03 -10.52
C ARG A 26 -33.34 -15.87 -9.75
N PRO A 27 -33.33 -16.00 -8.41
CA PRO A 27 -32.12 -15.81 -7.61
C PRO A 27 -30.91 -16.63 -8.07
N GLY A 28 -31.13 -17.87 -8.55
CA GLY A 28 -30.06 -18.72 -9.09
C GLY A 28 -29.38 -18.16 -10.34
N ILE A 29 -30.13 -17.48 -11.22
CA ILE A 29 -29.58 -16.85 -12.43
C ILE A 29 -28.70 -15.65 -12.04
N LEU A 30 -29.13 -14.89 -11.03
CA LEU A 30 -28.34 -13.77 -10.50
C LEU A 30 -27.03 -14.26 -9.88
N LEU A 31 -27.08 -15.36 -9.11
CA LEU A 31 -25.88 -15.95 -8.50
C LEU A 31 -24.89 -16.44 -9.56
N LEU A 32 -25.38 -17.07 -10.63
CA LEU A 32 -24.55 -17.47 -11.77
C LEU A 32 -23.92 -16.24 -12.44
N GLY A 33 -24.70 -15.20 -12.72
CA GLY A 33 -24.21 -13.97 -13.33
C GLY A 33 -23.10 -13.32 -12.51
N VAL A 34 -23.28 -13.21 -11.19
CA VAL A 34 -22.24 -12.69 -10.28
C VAL A 34 -21.02 -13.59 -10.27
N GLY A 35 -21.20 -14.91 -10.19
CA GLY A 35 -20.11 -15.88 -10.24
C GLY A 35 -19.26 -15.76 -11.50
N ALA A 36 -19.90 -15.58 -12.67
CA ALA A 36 -19.21 -15.39 -13.94
C ALA A 36 -18.42 -14.09 -13.99
N VAL A 37 -19.01 -12.98 -13.55
CA VAL A 37 -18.34 -11.67 -13.50
C VAL A 37 -17.13 -11.72 -12.56
N MET A 38 -17.29 -12.31 -11.38
CA MET A 38 -16.21 -12.45 -10.40
C MET A 38 -15.10 -13.36 -10.93
N GLY A 39 -15.44 -14.50 -11.54
CA GLY A 39 -14.47 -15.42 -12.14
C GLY A 39 -13.65 -14.75 -13.23
N PHE A 40 -14.29 -13.97 -14.11
CA PHE A 40 -13.59 -13.20 -15.14
C PHE A 40 -12.71 -12.10 -14.53
N GLY A 41 -13.19 -11.40 -13.50
CA GLY A 41 -12.42 -10.40 -12.77
C GLY A 41 -11.14 -10.98 -12.17
N TRP A 42 -11.24 -12.14 -11.51
CA TRP A 42 -10.09 -12.86 -10.95
C TRP A 42 -9.10 -13.30 -12.02
N TYR A 43 -9.58 -13.82 -13.15
CA TYR A 43 -8.71 -14.19 -14.27
C TYR A 43 -7.86 -13.01 -14.78
N LYS A 44 -8.47 -11.82 -14.93
CA LYS A 44 -7.75 -10.61 -15.35
C LYS A 44 -6.80 -10.09 -14.27
N LEU A 45 -7.23 -10.09 -13.01
CA LEU A 45 -6.44 -9.63 -11.88
C LEU A 45 -5.16 -10.46 -11.71
N ILE A 46 -5.24 -11.79 -11.83
CA ILE A 46 -4.07 -12.68 -11.71
C ILE A 46 -3.02 -12.35 -12.78
N GLY A 47 -3.44 -12.01 -14.02
CA GLY A 47 -2.55 -11.53 -15.06
C GLY A 47 -1.79 -10.27 -14.65
N GLY A 48 -2.50 -9.26 -14.13
CA GLY A 48 -1.90 -8.01 -13.65
C GLY A 48 -0.96 -8.19 -12.45
N ILE A 49 -1.29 -9.09 -11.51
CA ILE A 49 -0.39 -9.41 -10.39
C ILE A 49 0.95 -9.99 -10.88
N ARG A 50 0.90 -10.87 -11.89
CA ARG A 50 2.14 -11.45 -12.45
C ARG A 50 3.00 -10.37 -13.09
N GLU A 51 2.41 -9.48 -13.86
CA GLU A 51 3.13 -8.33 -14.45
C GLU A 51 3.73 -7.42 -13.37
N ALA A 52 2.97 -7.08 -12.32
CA ALA A 52 3.46 -6.28 -11.20
C ALA A 52 4.64 -6.94 -10.47
N ASN A 53 4.64 -8.28 -10.36
CA ASN A 53 5.76 -9.02 -9.78
C ASN A 53 7.02 -8.95 -10.65
N GLU A 54 6.88 -8.97 -11.99
CA GLU A 54 8.01 -8.80 -12.90
C GLU A 54 8.59 -7.37 -12.80
N LEU A 55 7.74 -6.34 -12.73
CA LEU A 55 8.18 -4.95 -12.51
C LEU A 55 8.87 -4.78 -11.14
N ALA A 56 8.35 -5.43 -10.09
CA ALA A 56 8.98 -5.42 -8.77
C ALA A 56 10.35 -6.11 -8.79
N ARG A 57 10.48 -7.20 -9.56
CA ARG A 57 11.75 -7.90 -9.77
C ARG A 57 12.75 -6.99 -10.49
N GLU A 58 12.34 -6.34 -11.58
CA GLU A 58 13.17 -5.36 -12.29
C GLU A 58 13.65 -4.25 -11.37
N LYS A 59 12.74 -3.65 -10.59
CA LYS A 59 13.08 -2.62 -9.59
C LYS A 59 14.10 -3.12 -8.57
N MET A 60 13.97 -4.37 -8.11
CA MET A 60 14.92 -4.95 -7.16
C MET A 60 16.30 -5.14 -7.79
N TRP A 61 16.36 -5.64 -9.03
CA TRP A 61 17.62 -5.77 -9.77
C TRP A 61 18.30 -4.43 -10.01
N ALA A 62 17.53 -3.41 -10.39
CA ALA A 62 18.04 -2.05 -10.54
C ALA A 62 18.69 -1.55 -9.22
N ARG A 63 18.06 -1.84 -8.07
CA ARG A 63 18.65 -1.52 -6.76
C ARG A 63 19.92 -2.31 -6.50
N ILE A 64 19.92 -3.63 -6.70
CA ILE A 64 21.10 -4.47 -6.47
C ILE A 64 22.32 -3.96 -7.25
N ASN A 65 22.10 -3.52 -8.49
CA ASN A 65 23.18 -2.98 -9.33
C ASN A 65 23.67 -1.60 -8.88
N LEU A 66 22.81 -0.80 -8.23
CA LEU A 66 23.16 0.53 -7.72
C LEU A 66 23.70 0.52 -6.28
N ILE A 67 23.37 -0.49 -5.48
CA ILE A 67 23.79 -0.61 -4.08
C ILE A 67 25.31 -0.44 -3.91
N PRO A 68 26.20 -1.06 -4.72
CA PRO A 68 27.64 -0.91 -4.55
C PRO A 68 28.11 0.54 -4.70
N LEU A 69 27.50 1.30 -5.61
CA LEU A 69 27.83 2.72 -5.82
C LEU A 69 27.42 3.53 -4.59
N LEU A 70 26.17 3.39 -4.14
CA LEU A 70 25.65 4.11 -2.98
C LEU A 70 26.40 3.74 -1.69
N GLN A 71 26.75 2.47 -1.52
CA GLN A 71 27.53 1.99 -0.39
C GLN A 71 28.94 2.58 -0.42
N ALA A 72 29.57 2.70 -1.59
CA ALA A 72 30.88 3.31 -1.73
C ALA A 72 30.87 4.81 -1.41
N GLU A 73 29.80 5.53 -1.77
CA GLU A 73 29.63 6.94 -1.38
C GLU A 73 29.50 7.08 0.14
N GLU A 74 28.65 6.27 0.76
CA GLU A 74 28.44 6.28 2.21
C GLU A 74 29.71 5.89 2.99
N ASP A 75 30.43 4.86 2.54
CA ASP A 75 31.68 4.43 3.19
C ASP A 75 32.76 5.52 3.11
N ARG A 76 32.84 6.28 2.01
CA ARG A 76 33.75 7.44 1.89
C ARG A 76 33.38 8.56 2.86
N ASP A 77 32.10 8.89 2.95
CA ASP A 77 31.61 9.94 3.84
C ASP A 77 31.78 9.58 5.32
N GLN A 78 31.58 8.31 5.68
CA GLN A 78 31.80 7.82 7.04
C GLN A 78 33.27 7.92 7.45
N VAL A 79 34.18 7.49 6.58
CA VAL A 79 35.62 7.58 6.82
C VAL A 79 36.05 9.04 6.96
N ARG A 80 35.51 9.93 6.12
CA ARG A 80 35.75 11.38 6.23
C ARG A 80 35.28 11.95 7.57
N ARG A 81 34.07 11.60 8.02
CA ARG A 81 33.53 12.06 9.32
C ARG A 81 34.35 11.52 10.48
N TYR A 82 34.71 10.24 10.43
CA TYR A 82 35.53 9.60 11.46
C TYR A 82 36.87 10.31 11.66
N TRP A 83 37.60 10.61 10.58
CA TRP A 83 38.88 11.33 10.72
C TRP A 83 38.70 12.78 11.17
N ALA A 84 37.62 13.44 10.77
CA ALA A 84 37.32 14.78 11.26
C ALA A 84 37.03 14.79 12.77
N ASP A 85 36.28 13.81 13.27
CA ASP A 85 35.96 13.67 14.69
C ASP A 85 37.21 13.29 15.50
N GLN A 86 38.03 12.35 15.01
CA GLN A 86 39.32 12.00 15.63
C GLN A 86 40.28 13.19 15.70
N LYS A 87 40.26 14.09 14.71
CA LYS A 87 41.07 15.32 14.74
C LYS A 87 40.53 16.30 15.80
N ARG A 88 39.20 16.46 15.86
CA ARG A 88 38.52 17.33 16.85
C ARG A 88 38.75 16.84 18.28
N GLU A 89 38.64 15.53 18.52
CA GLU A 89 38.92 14.91 19.82
C GLU A 89 40.37 15.17 20.24
N LYS A 90 41.33 14.96 19.34
CA LYS A 90 42.75 15.24 19.62
C LYS A 90 43.02 16.71 19.96
N GLU A 91 42.36 17.65 19.28
CA GLU A 91 42.50 19.08 19.57
C GLU A 91 41.91 19.46 20.94
N LEU A 92 40.81 18.82 21.36
CA LEU A 92 40.12 19.12 22.63
C LEU A 92 40.71 18.38 23.84
N LEU A 93 41.11 17.12 23.66
CA LEU A 93 41.53 16.20 24.73
C LEU A 93 43.02 15.88 24.70
N GLY A 94 43.75 16.32 23.68
CA GLY A 94 45.19 16.09 23.49
C GLY A 94 45.53 14.75 22.86
N GLU A 95 44.80 13.68 23.21
CA GLU A 95 45.01 12.32 22.70
C GLU A 95 43.70 11.62 22.33
N ASN A 96 43.79 10.64 21.42
CA ASN A 96 42.66 9.80 21.03
C ASN A 96 42.69 8.49 21.83
N THR A 97 41.70 8.32 22.71
CA THR A 97 41.59 7.14 23.56
C THR A 97 40.99 5.96 22.80
N LYS A 98 41.66 4.81 22.83
CA LYS A 98 41.16 3.56 22.24
C LYS A 98 40.19 2.87 23.21
N VAL A 99 38.93 2.68 22.79
CA VAL A 99 37.90 2.01 23.61
C VAL A 99 37.97 0.48 23.48
N TYR A 100 38.27 -0.02 22.29
CA TYR A 100 38.28 -1.45 21.99
C TYR A 100 39.70 -1.98 21.80
N ASN A 101 39.99 -3.18 22.29
CA ASN A 101 41.34 -3.77 22.16
C ASN A 101 41.62 -4.41 20.79
N ASN A 102 40.67 -4.40 19.86
CA ASN A 102 40.88 -4.92 18.52
C ASN A 102 41.75 -3.99 17.66
N GLU A 103 42.60 -4.55 16.82
CA GLU A 103 43.52 -3.78 15.93
C GLU A 103 43.22 -4.00 14.45
N SER A 104 42.61 -5.13 14.11
CA SER A 104 42.35 -5.54 12.72
C SER A 104 41.03 -5.04 12.14
N ARG A 105 40.12 -4.51 12.97
CA ARG A 105 38.77 -4.14 12.55
C ARG A 105 38.47 -2.68 12.85
N PHE A 106 37.97 -1.98 11.85
CA PHE A 106 37.38 -0.66 12.03
C PHE A 106 36.03 -0.79 12.75
N VAL A 107 35.83 0.02 13.78
CA VAL A 107 34.56 0.11 14.52
C VAL A 107 33.97 1.48 14.27
N ARG A 108 32.76 1.52 13.73
CA ARG A 108 32.03 2.77 13.49
C ARG A 108 31.62 3.39 14.84
N PRO A 109 31.72 4.71 15.03
CA PRO A 109 31.22 5.35 16.23
C PRO A 109 29.70 5.19 16.32
N THR A 110 29.22 4.62 17.43
CA THR A 110 27.77 4.40 17.67
C THR A 110 27.03 5.71 17.96
N PHE A 111 27.71 6.64 18.62
CA PHE A 111 27.17 7.94 18.98
C PHE A 111 27.98 9.02 18.28
N ALA A 112 27.29 9.92 17.60
CA ALA A 112 27.85 11.14 17.05
C ALA A 112 27.17 12.33 17.70
N VAL A 113 27.94 13.36 18.02
CA VAL A 113 27.39 14.62 18.53
C VAL A 113 26.66 15.31 17.38
N SER A 114 25.34 15.23 17.36
CA SER A 114 24.51 16.02 16.44
C SER A 114 24.32 17.43 17.00
N PRO A 115 24.25 18.45 16.14
CA PRO A 115 23.88 19.79 16.59
C PRO A 115 22.50 19.75 17.26
N ALA A 116 22.27 20.64 18.23
CA ALA A 116 20.96 20.79 18.84
C ALA A 116 19.90 21.00 17.74
N PRO A 117 18.73 20.34 17.84
CA PRO A 117 17.68 20.51 16.84
C PRO A 117 17.35 22.00 16.72
N SER A 118 17.28 22.50 15.48
CA SER A 118 16.80 23.86 15.24
C SER A 118 15.38 23.95 15.78
N LYS A 119 15.13 24.96 16.62
CA LYS A 119 13.79 25.28 17.14
C LYS A 119 12.78 25.46 16.01
#